data_AF-A0A7Y5AIK7-F1
#
_entry.id   AF-A0A7Y5AIK7-F1
#
_cell.length_a   1.000
_cell.length_b   1.000
_cell.length_c   1.000
_cell.angle_alpha   90.00
_cell.angle_beta   90.00
_cell.angle_gamma   90.00
#
_symmetry.space_group_name_H-M   'P 1'
#
loop_
_entity.id
_entity.type
_entity.pdbx_description
1 polymer ?
#
loop_
_entity_poly.entity_id
_entity_poly.type
_entity_poly.pdbx_seq_one_letter_code
_entity_poly.pdbx_strand_id
1 'polypeptide(L)'
;AYNRWWEARTLWGALVNSSRSFARQTLTLIDDRDDGLNPVKATLLRRHIAYVNCLAAHLKGERCPDELMAFIPPAEFERRNRSNNFANDILGGSAALLAREYQAGRLDSIRLARLESTLVDLSNAQGGMERIANTPLPYPYVYFPRLFITLFCLIVPVGLVESLGWFTPLASTVVGFMLLAIERIGTDLQSPFRFSEHQIQMDTICETIERNLESMQREAQCGELA
;
A
#
# COMPACT_ATOMS: atom_id res chain seq x y z
N ALA A 1 -3.25 8.05 16.31
CA ALA A 1 -3.61 8.31 14.89
C ALA A 1 -2.38 8.56 14.03
N TYR A 2 -1.59 9.61 14.29
CA TYR A 2 -0.41 9.94 13.48
C TYR A 2 0.58 8.79 13.25
N ASN A 3 1.04 8.08 14.30
CA ASN A 3 1.98 6.96 14.14
C ASN A 3 1.45 5.86 13.21
N ARG A 4 0.14 5.58 13.24
CA ARG A 4 -0.52 4.59 12.39
C ARG A 4 -0.51 5.03 10.93
N TRP A 5 -0.79 6.31 10.68
CA TRP A 5 -0.71 6.89 9.33
C TRP A 5 0.73 6.89 8.80
N TRP A 6 1.68 7.30 9.64
CA TRP A 6 3.11 7.33 9.30
C TRP A 6 3.64 5.93 9.00
N GLU A 7 3.32 4.94 9.83
CA GLU A 7 3.69 3.54 9.62
C GLU A 7 3.16 3.01 8.29
N ALA A 8 1.88 3.27 7.96
CA ALA A 8 1.30 2.91 6.67
C ALA A 8 2.05 3.56 5.50
N ARG A 9 2.42 4.84 5.62
CA ARG A 9 3.20 5.55 4.60
C ARG A 9 4.61 4.99 4.44
N THR A 10 5.25 4.60 5.55
CA THR A 10 6.57 3.95 5.56
C THR A 10 6.51 2.59 4.89
N LEU A 11 5.49 1.76 5.17
CA LEU A 11 5.32 0.45 4.55
C LEU A 11 5.10 0.55 3.03
N TRP A 12 4.30 1.51 2.56
CA TRP A 12 4.19 1.80 1.13
C TRP A 12 5.52 2.25 0.51
N GLY A 13 6.32 3.04 1.24
CA GLY A 13 7.68 3.41 0.82
C GLY A 13 8.60 2.19 0.69
N ALA A 14 8.54 1.26 1.65
CA ALA A 14 9.27 0.00 1.58
C ALA A 14 8.81 -0.84 0.38
N LEU A 15 7.50 -0.93 0.13
CA LEU A 15 6.95 -1.63 -1.03
C LEU A 15 7.47 -1.06 -2.36
N VAL A 16 7.53 0.28 -2.51
CA VAL A 16 8.12 0.93 -3.69
C VAL A 16 9.58 0.51 -3.89
N ASN A 17 10.37 0.51 -2.82
CA ASN A 17 11.79 0.14 -2.88
C ASN A 17 11.98 -1.35 -3.22
N SER A 18 11.22 -2.24 -2.58
CA SER A 18 11.26 -3.67 -2.87
C SER A 18 10.75 -3.98 -4.27
N SER A 19 9.79 -3.21 -4.79
CA SER A 19 9.32 -3.34 -6.19
C SER A 19 10.42 -3.03 -7.20
N ARG A 20 11.19 -1.96 -6.98
CA ARG A 20 12.35 -1.61 -7.83
C ARG A 20 13.45 -2.67 -7.74
N SER A 21 13.73 -3.16 -6.53
CA SER A 21 14.70 -4.24 -6.31
C SER A 21 14.28 -5.52 -7.01
N PHE A 22 13.00 -5.90 -6.90
CA PHE A 22 12.43 -7.06 -7.56
C PHE A 22 12.55 -6.93 -9.08
N ALA A 23 12.23 -5.76 -9.63
CA ALA A 23 12.33 -5.50 -11.06
C ALA A 23 13.78 -5.63 -11.57
N ARG A 24 14.72 -4.96 -10.89
CA ARG A 24 16.15 -5.05 -11.22
C ARG A 24 16.64 -6.50 -11.16
N GLN A 25 16.37 -7.19 -10.06
CA GLN A 25 16.82 -8.57 -9.88
C GLN A 25 16.21 -9.52 -10.92
N THR A 26 14.93 -9.35 -11.25
CA THR A 26 14.25 -10.13 -12.30
C THR A 26 14.94 -9.92 -13.65
N LEU A 27 15.26 -8.68 -14.00
CA LEU A 27 15.89 -8.36 -15.27
C LEU A 27 17.35 -8.83 -15.36
N THR A 28 18.11 -8.79 -14.25
CA THR A 28 19.56 -9.03 -14.27
C THR A 28 20.02 -10.40 -13.77
N LEU A 29 19.24 -11.08 -12.90
CA LEU A 29 19.66 -12.34 -12.27
C LEU A 29 19.12 -13.57 -12.98
N ILE A 30 17.99 -13.45 -13.67
CA ILE A 30 17.41 -14.52 -14.47
C ILE A 30 18.16 -14.54 -15.80
N ASP A 31 18.74 -15.68 -16.15
CA ASP A 31 19.46 -15.83 -17.40
C ASP A 31 18.49 -15.81 -18.59
N ASP A 32 18.97 -15.27 -19.70
CA ASP A 32 18.26 -15.30 -20.98
C ASP A 32 18.30 -16.68 -21.61
N ARG A 33 17.47 -16.86 -22.63
CA ARG A 33 17.42 -18.12 -23.37
C ARG A 33 18.34 -18.02 -24.57
N ASP A 34 18.74 -19.16 -25.11
CA ASP A 34 19.58 -19.22 -26.31
C ASP A 34 18.91 -18.53 -27.53
N ASP A 35 17.58 -18.46 -27.54
CA ASP A 35 16.76 -17.83 -28.59
C ASP A 35 16.38 -16.35 -28.29
N GLY A 36 16.95 -15.75 -27.24
CA GLY A 36 16.79 -14.34 -26.90
C GLY A 36 16.28 -14.08 -25.48
N LEU A 37 15.75 -12.87 -25.28
CA LEU A 37 15.31 -12.40 -23.95
C LEU A 37 14.29 -13.35 -23.33
N ASN A 38 14.53 -13.73 -22.07
CA ASN A 38 13.62 -14.62 -21.37
C ASN A 38 12.25 -13.95 -21.13
N PRO A 39 11.13 -14.45 -21.72
CA PRO A 39 9.82 -13.83 -21.62
C PRO A 39 9.26 -13.82 -20.19
N VAL A 40 9.79 -14.68 -19.31
CA VAL A 40 9.42 -14.73 -17.89
C VAL A 40 9.77 -13.42 -17.19
N LYS A 41 10.85 -12.73 -17.60
CA LYS A 41 11.22 -11.41 -17.06
C LYS A 41 10.07 -10.42 -17.21
N ALA A 42 9.53 -10.29 -18.43
CA ALA A 42 8.39 -9.42 -18.72
C ALA A 42 7.10 -9.85 -17.99
N THR A 43 6.88 -11.16 -17.88
CA THR A 43 5.71 -11.70 -17.19
C THR A 43 5.76 -11.40 -15.70
N LEU A 44 6.91 -11.57 -15.04
CA LEU A 44 7.08 -11.26 -13.61
C LEU A 44 6.85 -9.78 -13.31
N LEU A 45 7.35 -8.87 -14.16
CA LEU A 45 7.10 -7.43 -13.99
C LEU A 45 5.61 -7.08 -14.11
N ARG A 46 4.91 -7.62 -15.13
CA ARG A 46 3.45 -7.41 -15.30
C ARG A 46 2.66 -7.97 -14.12
N ARG A 47 3.01 -9.18 -13.66
CA ARG A 47 2.40 -9.77 -12.46
C ARG A 47 2.64 -8.92 -11.22
N HIS A 48 3.80 -8.30 -11.09
CA HIS A 48 4.10 -7.39 -9.97
C HIS A 48 3.24 -6.13 -10.00
N ILE A 49 2.98 -5.56 -11.18
CA ILE A 49 2.03 -4.44 -11.34
C ILE A 49 0.62 -4.86 -10.90
N ALA A 50 0.16 -6.04 -11.31
CA ALA A 50 -1.14 -6.57 -10.88
C ALA A 50 -1.20 -6.79 -9.36
N TYR A 51 -0.13 -7.33 -8.77
CA TYR A 51 0.00 -7.52 -7.33
C TYR A 51 -0.19 -6.21 -6.55
N VAL A 52 0.55 -5.17 -6.90
CA VAL A 52 0.51 -3.88 -6.20
C VAL A 52 -0.87 -3.22 -6.31
N ASN A 53 -1.49 -3.26 -7.48
CA ASN A 53 -2.83 -2.69 -7.69
C ASN A 53 -3.92 -3.50 -6.97
N CYS A 54 -3.87 -4.84 -7.01
CA CYS A 54 -4.81 -5.66 -6.24
C CYS A 54 -4.63 -5.43 -4.73
N LEU A 55 -3.40 -5.21 -4.24
CA LEU A 55 -3.13 -4.89 -2.83
C LEU A 55 -3.73 -3.53 -2.44
N ALA A 56 -3.59 -2.50 -3.28
CA ALA A 56 -4.22 -1.21 -3.04
C ALA A 56 -5.75 -1.32 -2.93
N ALA A 57 -6.38 -2.03 -3.86
CA ALA A 57 -7.82 -2.30 -3.82
C ALA A 57 -8.22 -3.09 -2.55
N HIS A 58 -7.45 -4.12 -2.19
CA HIS A 58 -7.68 -4.91 -0.98
C HIS A 58 -7.66 -4.05 0.29
N LEU A 59 -6.68 -3.14 0.43
CA LEU A 59 -6.55 -2.25 1.59
C LEU A 59 -7.69 -1.21 1.67
N LYS A 60 -8.28 -0.83 0.53
CA LYS A 60 -9.50 0.00 0.47
C LYS A 60 -10.76 -0.79 0.86
N GLY A 61 -10.70 -2.12 0.83
CA GLY A 61 -11.87 -3.01 0.95
C GLY A 61 -12.64 -3.14 -0.37
N GLU A 62 -11.98 -2.85 -1.49
CA GLU A 62 -12.53 -2.94 -2.85
C GLU A 62 -12.11 -4.26 -3.51
N ARG A 63 -12.78 -4.61 -4.61
CA ARG A 63 -12.40 -5.77 -5.42
C ARG A 63 -11.20 -5.43 -6.31
N CYS A 64 -10.37 -6.42 -6.61
CA CYS A 64 -9.28 -6.21 -7.57
C CYS A 64 -9.86 -5.81 -8.95
N PRO A 65 -9.40 -4.71 -9.57
CA PRO A 65 -9.92 -4.20 -10.84
C PRO A 65 -9.89 -5.22 -11.99
N ASP A 66 -10.94 -5.25 -12.81
CA ASP A 66 -11.08 -6.17 -13.94
C ASP A 66 -10.03 -5.92 -15.04
N GLU A 67 -9.52 -4.70 -15.16
CA GLU A 67 -8.46 -4.31 -16.10
C GLU A 67 -7.16 -5.11 -15.87
N LEU A 68 -6.93 -5.57 -14.63
CA LEU A 68 -5.74 -6.33 -14.27
C LEU A 68 -5.75 -7.77 -14.79
N MET A 69 -6.86 -8.22 -15.37
CA MET A 69 -6.94 -9.50 -16.09
C MET A 69 -5.92 -9.59 -17.23
N ALA A 70 -5.50 -8.45 -17.81
CA ALA A 70 -4.49 -8.42 -18.86
C ALA A 70 -3.06 -8.74 -18.38
N PHE A 71 -2.81 -8.67 -17.07
CA PHE A 71 -1.47 -8.75 -16.49
C PHE A 71 -1.14 -10.13 -15.91
N ILE A 72 -2.14 -10.99 -15.70
CA ILE A 72 -1.99 -12.32 -15.12
C ILE A 72 -2.87 -13.34 -15.87
N PRO A 73 -2.60 -14.66 -15.77
CA PRO A 73 -3.41 -15.68 -16.45
C PRO A 73 -4.90 -15.61 -16.03
N PRO A 74 -5.86 -15.76 -16.97
CA PRO A 74 -7.29 -15.68 -16.65
C PRO A 74 -7.74 -16.67 -15.57
N ALA A 75 -7.22 -17.91 -15.61
CA ALA A 75 -7.52 -18.94 -14.61
C ALA A 75 -7.06 -18.56 -13.20
N GLU A 76 -6.02 -17.73 -13.09
CA GLU A 76 -5.58 -17.17 -11.82
C GLU A 76 -6.42 -15.96 -11.42
N PHE A 77 -6.76 -15.08 -12.37
CA PHE A 77 -7.63 -13.92 -12.13
C PHE A 77 -9.01 -14.29 -11.60
N GLU A 78 -9.57 -15.42 -12.02
CA GLU A 78 -10.85 -15.93 -11.50
C GLU A 78 -10.82 -16.34 -10.02
N ARG A 79 -9.63 -16.60 -9.46
CA ARG A 79 -9.48 -16.91 -8.03
C ARG A 79 -9.77 -15.71 -7.13
N ARG A 80 -9.78 -14.48 -7.67
CA ARG A 80 -10.08 -13.25 -6.91
C ARG A 80 -11.41 -13.29 -6.16
N ASN A 81 -12.38 -14.06 -6.67
CA ASN A 81 -13.71 -14.19 -6.08
C ASN A 81 -13.77 -15.20 -4.92
N ARG A 82 -12.72 -16.01 -4.72
CA ARG A 82 -12.69 -17.09 -3.72
C ARG A 82 -11.58 -16.94 -2.69
N SER A 83 -10.51 -16.21 -3.04
CA SER A 83 -9.36 -16.01 -2.16
C SER A 83 -9.62 -14.95 -1.11
N ASN A 84 -9.15 -15.20 0.11
CA ASN A 84 -9.14 -14.21 1.18
C ASN A 84 -8.08 -13.13 0.94
N ASN A 85 -7.01 -13.45 0.19
CA ASN A 85 -5.88 -12.56 -0.04
C ASN A 85 -5.33 -12.76 -1.46
N PHE A 86 -6.06 -12.21 -2.43
CA PHE A 86 -5.73 -12.38 -3.83
C PHE A 86 -4.39 -11.75 -4.23
N ALA A 87 -3.98 -10.64 -3.59
CA ALA A 87 -2.66 -10.06 -3.82
C ALA A 87 -1.55 -11.05 -3.44
N ASN A 88 -1.65 -11.69 -2.28
CA ASN A 88 -0.67 -12.69 -1.87
C ASN A 88 -0.65 -13.92 -2.81
N ASP A 89 -1.79 -14.32 -3.37
CA ASP A 89 -1.84 -15.40 -4.37
C ASP A 89 -1.05 -15.05 -5.64
N ILE A 90 -1.13 -13.79 -6.11
CA ILE A 90 -0.36 -13.32 -7.27
C ILE A 90 1.15 -13.42 -6.97
N LEU A 91 1.56 -13.01 -5.76
CA LEU A 91 2.95 -13.08 -5.31
C LEU A 91 3.44 -14.54 -5.25
N GLY A 92 2.61 -15.45 -4.73
CA GLY A 92 2.89 -16.88 -4.71
C GLY A 92 3.02 -17.48 -6.12
N GLY A 93 2.19 -17.04 -7.07
CA GLY A 93 2.32 -17.44 -8.47
C GLY A 93 3.60 -16.91 -9.12
N SER A 94 4.09 -15.72 -8.73
CA SER A 94 5.39 -15.20 -9.16
C SER A 94 6.55 -16.02 -8.60
N ALA A 95 6.50 -16.42 -7.31
CA ALA A 95 7.47 -17.34 -6.72
C ALA A 95 7.51 -18.69 -7.45
N ALA A 96 6.35 -19.22 -7.84
CA ALA A 96 6.27 -20.46 -8.62
C ALA A 96 6.93 -20.35 -10.00
N LEU A 97 6.88 -19.18 -10.65
CA LEU A 97 7.62 -18.93 -11.89
C LEU A 97 9.13 -18.91 -11.63
N LEU A 98 9.60 -18.24 -10.57
CA LEU A 98 11.03 -18.25 -10.20
C LEU A 98 11.54 -19.66 -9.93
N ALA A 99 10.76 -20.47 -9.22
CA ALA A 99 11.10 -21.87 -8.98
C ALA A 99 11.25 -22.67 -10.29
N ARG A 100 10.40 -22.41 -11.30
CA ARG A 100 10.53 -23.05 -12.63
C ARG A 100 11.80 -22.62 -13.36
N GLU A 101 12.18 -21.36 -13.27
CA GLU A 101 13.42 -20.85 -13.84
C GLU A 101 14.66 -21.48 -13.18
N TYR A 102 14.62 -21.69 -11.86
CA TYR A 102 15.63 -22.43 -11.12
C TYR A 102 15.72 -23.90 -11.58
N GLN A 103 14.59 -24.61 -11.67
CA GLN A 103 14.57 -26.00 -12.16
C GLN A 103 15.07 -26.13 -13.60
N ALA A 104 14.91 -25.07 -14.40
CA ALA A 104 15.38 -25.02 -15.77
C ALA A 104 16.83 -24.52 -15.92
N GLY A 105 17.56 -24.34 -14.80
CA GLY A 105 18.97 -23.94 -14.80
C GLY A 105 19.24 -22.48 -15.16
N ARG A 106 18.21 -21.62 -15.24
CA ARG A 106 18.31 -20.19 -15.56
C ARG A 106 18.44 -19.29 -14.33
N LEU A 107 18.46 -19.90 -13.16
CA LEU A 107 18.71 -19.29 -11.86
C LEU A 107 19.54 -20.27 -11.02
N ASP A 108 20.60 -19.79 -10.39
CA ASP A 108 21.30 -20.54 -9.35
C ASP A 108 20.67 -20.35 -7.96
N SER A 109 21.09 -21.14 -6.98
CA SER A 109 20.53 -21.11 -5.63
C SER A 109 20.77 -19.79 -4.89
N ILE A 110 21.89 -19.10 -5.15
CA ILE A 110 22.23 -17.81 -4.54
C ILE A 110 21.34 -16.72 -5.12
N ARG A 111 21.17 -16.69 -6.45
CA ARG A 111 20.29 -15.73 -7.14
C ARG A 111 18.82 -15.94 -6.75
N LEU A 112 18.37 -17.20 -6.68
CA LEU A 112 17.02 -17.53 -6.22
C LEU A 112 16.82 -17.04 -4.78
N ALA A 113 17.74 -17.34 -3.86
CA ALA A 113 17.64 -16.88 -2.47
C ALA A 113 17.58 -15.34 -2.36
N ARG A 114 18.26 -14.61 -3.25
CA ARG A 114 18.19 -13.14 -3.30
C ARG A 114 16.84 -12.63 -3.79
N LEU A 115 16.23 -13.27 -4.80
CA LEU A 115 14.89 -12.92 -5.25
C LEU A 115 13.83 -13.26 -4.20
N GLU A 116 13.92 -14.44 -3.57
CA GLU A 116 13.03 -14.86 -2.49
C GLU A 116 13.09 -13.91 -1.28
N SER A 117 14.28 -13.42 -0.91
CA SER A 117 14.42 -12.39 0.12
C SER A 117 13.62 -11.12 -0.22
N THR A 118 13.61 -10.70 -1.48
CA THR A 118 12.82 -9.55 -1.92
C THR A 118 11.32 -9.84 -1.88
N LEU A 119 10.89 -11.06 -2.22
CA LEU A 119 9.50 -11.49 -2.07
C LEU A 119 9.06 -11.47 -0.60
N VAL A 120 9.93 -11.92 0.33
CA VAL A 120 9.69 -11.83 1.77
C VAL A 120 9.52 -10.37 2.21
N ASP A 121 10.36 -9.45 1.73
CA ASP A 121 10.21 -8.02 2.03
C ASP A 121 8.88 -7.44 1.53
N LEU A 122 8.43 -7.86 0.34
CA LEU A 122 7.11 -7.49 -0.20
C LEU A 122 5.97 -8.02 0.68
N SER A 123 6.04 -9.30 1.09
CA SER A 123 5.07 -9.92 1.98
C SER A 123 5.04 -9.25 3.36
N ASN A 124 6.20 -8.89 3.91
CA ASN A 124 6.29 -8.19 5.20
C ASN A 124 5.63 -6.80 5.13
N ALA A 125 5.86 -6.06 4.04
CA ALA A 125 5.21 -4.77 3.83
C ALA A 125 3.69 -4.93 3.71
N GLN A 126 3.22 -5.90 2.93
CA GLN A 126 1.80 -6.22 2.79
C GLN A 126 1.16 -6.60 4.14
N GLY A 127 1.73 -7.55 4.88
CA GLY A 127 1.20 -7.98 6.18
C GLY A 127 1.17 -6.85 7.21
N GLY A 128 2.15 -5.94 7.17
CA GLY A 128 2.14 -4.71 7.96
C GLY A 128 0.94 -3.82 7.64
N MET A 129 0.66 -3.60 6.34
CA MET A 129 -0.46 -2.78 5.90
C MET A 129 -1.80 -3.43 6.23
N GLU A 130 -1.92 -4.74 6.08
CA GLU A 130 -3.11 -5.51 6.47
C GLU A 130 -3.36 -5.44 7.99
N ARG A 131 -2.31 -5.56 8.81
CA ARG A 131 -2.44 -5.38 10.27
C ARG A 131 -2.98 -3.99 10.59
N ILE A 132 -2.48 -2.95 9.93
CA ILE A 132 -3.00 -1.59 10.09
C ILE A 132 -4.46 -1.57 9.64
N ALA A 133 -4.79 -2.02 8.43
CA ALA A 133 -6.15 -1.96 7.90
C ALA A 133 -7.19 -2.70 8.78
N ASN A 134 -6.83 -3.89 9.27
CA ASN A 134 -7.75 -4.80 9.97
C ASN A 134 -7.78 -4.62 11.49
N THR A 135 -6.82 -3.89 12.07
CA THR A 135 -6.76 -3.66 13.53
C THR A 135 -7.06 -2.19 13.85
N PRO A 136 -8.34 -1.76 13.85
CA PRO A 136 -8.68 -0.39 14.22
C PRO A 136 -8.31 -0.07 15.67
N LEU A 137 -8.18 1.21 16.00
CA LEU A 137 -7.99 1.62 17.40
C LEU A 137 -9.18 1.16 18.25
N PRO A 138 -8.97 0.79 19.52
CA PRO A 138 -10.08 0.40 20.39
C PRO A 138 -11.09 1.55 20.50
N TYR A 139 -12.38 1.22 20.42
CA TYR A 139 -13.47 2.19 20.41
C TYR A 139 -13.38 3.31 21.47
N PRO A 140 -12.99 3.03 22.74
CA PRO A 140 -12.81 4.08 23.75
C PRO A 140 -11.83 5.20 23.36
N TYR A 141 -10.77 4.89 22.60
CA TYR A 141 -9.77 5.87 22.16
C TYR A 141 -10.30 6.83 21.10
N VAL A 142 -11.42 6.50 20.45
CA VAL A 142 -12.08 7.36 19.46
C VAL A 142 -13.27 8.07 20.11
N TYR A 143 -14.06 7.34 20.89
CA TYR A 143 -15.29 7.83 21.46
C TYR A 143 -15.09 8.88 22.58
N PHE A 144 -14.24 8.58 23.58
CA PHE A 144 -14.11 9.46 24.74
C PHE A 144 -13.50 10.82 24.42
N PRO A 145 -12.43 10.93 23.61
CA PRO A 145 -11.92 12.25 23.21
C PRO A 145 -12.98 13.11 22.54
N ARG A 146 -13.76 12.54 21.62
CA ARG A 146 -14.86 13.23 20.95
C ARG A 146 -15.94 13.69 21.92
N LEU A 147 -16.34 12.81 22.83
CA LEU A 147 -17.32 13.12 23.87
C LEU A 147 -16.83 14.26 24.77
N PHE A 148 -15.61 14.16 25.30
CA PHE A 148 -15.06 15.17 26.21
C PHE A 148 -14.82 16.51 25.54
N ILE A 149 -14.32 16.54 24.30
CA ILE A 149 -14.17 17.79 23.53
C ILE A 149 -15.54 18.42 23.27
N THR A 150 -16.55 17.62 22.91
CA THR A 150 -17.92 18.12 22.72
C THR A 150 -18.49 18.72 24.01
N LEU A 151 -18.37 18.00 25.13
CA LEU A 151 -18.82 18.49 26.43
C LEU A 151 -18.06 19.76 26.85
N PHE A 152 -16.76 19.81 26.62
CA PHE A 152 -15.94 20.98 26.91
C PHE A 152 -16.40 22.20 26.10
N CYS A 153 -16.63 22.05 24.79
CA CYS A 153 -17.17 23.12 23.95
C CYS A 153 -18.53 23.65 24.42
N LEU A 154 -19.35 22.81 25.06
CA LEU A 154 -20.64 23.22 25.65
C LEU A 154 -20.47 23.95 27.01
N ILE A 155 -19.49 23.55 27.81
CA ILE A 155 -19.26 24.11 29.15
C ILE A 155 -18.47 25.42 29.10
N VAL A 156 -17.53 25.56 28.17
CA VAL A 156 -16.66 26.75 28.06
C VAL A 156 -17.41 28.09 28.01
N PRO A 157 -18.48 28.27 27.21
CA PRO A 157 -19.23 29.52 27.20
C PRO A 157 -19.80 29.88 28.57
N VAL A 158 -20.27 28.89 29.33
CA VAL A 158 -20.84 29.09 30.68
C VAL A 158 -19.75 29.54 31.66
N GLY A 159 -18.54 28.97 31.56
CA GLY A 159 -17.42 29.35 32.43
C GLY A 159 -16.82 30.72 32.08
N LEU A 160 -16.96 31.19 30.84
CA LEU A 160 -16.37 32.45 30.37
C LEU A 160 -17.33 33.65 30.46
N VAL A 161 -18.64 33.43 30.60
CA VAL A 161 -19.66 34.48 30.49
C VAL A 161 -19.48 35.62 31.50
N GLU A 162 -19.10 35.30 32.74
CA GLU A 162 -18.91 36.31 33.80
C GLU A 162 -17.71 37.22 33.52
N SER A 163 -16.67 36.70 32.86
CA SER A 163 -15.44 37.43 32.57
C SER A 163 -15.49 38.20 31.24
N LEU A 164 -16.10 37.62 30.20
CA LEU A 164 -16.06 38.14 28.83
C LEU A 164 -17.37 38.80 28.37
N GLY A 165 -18.49 38.60 29.08
CA GLY A 165 -19.79 39.17 28.73
C GLY A 165 -20.14 38.94 27.26
N TRP A 166 -20.37 40.03 26.51
CA TRP A 166 -20.71 39.97 25.07
C TRP A 166 -19.61 39.41 24.17
N PHE A 167 -18.35 39.37 24.60
CA PHE A 167 -17.26 38.76 23.83
C PHE A 167 -17.19 37.23 24.00
N THR A 168 -17.98 36.66 24.92
CA THR A 168 -17.99 35.22 25.22
C THR A 168 -18.24 34.36 23.99
N PRO A 169 -19.25 34.62 23.12
CA PRO A 169 -19.49 33.79 21.95
C PRO A 169 -18.30 33.75 20.99
N LEU A 170 -17.61 34.88 20.82
CA LEU A 170 -16.41 34.96 19.97
C LEU A 170 -15.28 34.12 20.56
N ALA A 171 -14.94 34.34 21.84
CA ALA A 171 -13.85 33.64 22.50
C ALA A 171 -14.10 32.12 22.57
N SER A 172 -15.30 31.70 22.97
CA SER A 172 -15.66 30.29 23.08
C SER A 172 -15.68 29.59 21.71
N THR A 173 -16.10 30.29 20.65
CA THR A 173 -16.08 29.73 19.29
C THR A 173 -14.67 29.48 18.80
N VAL A 174 -13.73 30.41 19.05
CA VAL A 174 -12.32 30.22 18.65
C VAL A 174 -11.72 29.01 19.37
N VAL A 175 -11.91 28.91 20.69
CA VAL A 175 -11.42 27.76 21.47
C VAL A 175 -12.07 26.45 21.00
N GLY A 176 -13.39 26.46 20.81
CA GLY A 176 -14.12 25.27 20.36
C GLY A 176 -13.69 24.82 18.96
N PHE A 177 -13.51 25.76 18.04
CA PHE A 177 -13.00 25.48 16.70
C PHE A 177 -11.62 24.81 16.75
N MET A 178 -10.67 25.35 17.54
CA MET A 178 -9.34 24.77 17.65
C MET A 178 -9.38 23.32 18.16
N LEU A 179 -10.19 23.04 19.18
CA LEU A 179 -10.31 21.69 19.74
C LEU A 179 -11.00 20.71 18.78
N LEU A 180 -12.08 21.14 18.14
CA LEU A 180 -12.79 20.33 17.14
C LEU A 180 -11.91 20.07 15.90
N ALA A 181 -11.11 21.04 15.47
CA ALA A 181 -10.18 20.87 14.36
C ALA A 181 -9.13 19.79 14.68
N ILE A 182 -8.55 19.82 15.88
CA ILE A 182 -7.57 18.81 16.32
C ILE A 182 -8.22 17.41 16.41
N GLU A 183 -9.45 17.32 16.94
CA GLU A 183 -10.21 16.05 16.98
C GLU A 183 -10.48 15.50 15.59
N ARG A 184 -10.87 16.37 14.65
CA ARG A 184 -11.16 16.01 13.26
C ARG A 184 -9.92 15.47 12.55
N ILE A 185 -8.81 16.21 12.61
CA ILE A 185 -7.51 15.77 12.05
C ILE A 185 -7.10 14.43 12.67
N GLY A 186 -7.25 14.30 13.99
CA GLY A 186 -6.96 13.07 14.73
C GLY A 186 -7.80 11.89 14.26
N THR A 187 -9.05 12.09 13.87
CA THR A 187 -9.95 11.06 13.34
C THR A 187 -9.58 10.68 11.91
N ASP A 188 -9.31 11.66 11.05
CA ASP A 188 -8.98 11.40 9.65
C ASP A 188 -7.66 10.61 9.50
N LEU A 189 -6.66 10.92 10.33
CA LEU A 189 -5.40 10.16 10.37
C LEU A 189 -5.53 8.70 10.86
N GLN A 190 -6.67 8.28 11.40
CA GLN A 190 -6.87 6.88 11.84
C GLN A 190 -7.16 5.92 10.69
N SER A 191 -7.61 6.45 9.56
CA SER A 191 -8.06 5.69 8.39
C SER A 191 -7.14 5.93 7.19
N PRO A 192 -5.87 5.45 7.22
CA PRO A 192 -4.88 5.79 6.20
C PRO A 192 -5.20 5.26 4.80
N PHE A 193 -6.04 4.21 4.68
CA PHE A 193 -6.33 3.52 3.41
C PHE A 193 -7.75 3.74 2.87
N ARG A 194 -8.66 4.28 3.69
CA ARG A 194 -10.06 4.51 3.32
C ARG A 194 -10.30 6.00 3.10
N PHE A 195 -11.41 6.32 2.44
CA PHE A 195 -11.86 7.68 2.15
C PHE A 195 -11.71 8.61 3.36
N SER A 196 -10.71 9.47 3.29
CA SER A 196 -10.45 10.58 4.21
C SER A 196 -9.65 11.67 3.48
N GLU A 197 -9.71 12.92 3.93
CA GLU A 197 -8.93 14.03 3.34
C GLU A 197 -7.42 13.79 3.36
N HIS A 198 -6.96 12.97 4.32
CA HIS A 198 -5.55 12.65 4.52
C HIS A 198 -5.22 11.19 4.16
N GLN A 199 -6.05 10.53 3.34
CA GLN A 199 -5.76 9.17 2.91
C GLN A 199 -4.45 9.11 2.12
N ILE A 200 -3.76 7.97 2.22
CA ILE A 200 -2.60 7.70 1.37
C ILE A 200 -3.09 7.54 -0.06
N GLN A 201 -2.49 8.30 -0.98
CA GLN A 201 -2.79 8.23 -2.42
C GLN A 201 -2.19 6.96 -3.03
N MET A 202 -2.80 5.80 -2.72
CA MET A 202 -2.31 4.49 -3.14
C MET A 202 -2.28 4.35 -4.67
N ASP A 203 -3.25 4.92 -5.37
CA ASP A 203 -3.32 4.85 -6.85
C ASP A 203 -2.09 5.52 -7.48
N THR A 204 -1.74 6.73 -7.02
CA THR A 204 -0.52 7.43 -7.45
C THR A 204 0.77 6.65 -7.13
N ILE A 205 0.80 5.92 -6.01
CA ILE A 205 1.94 5.07 -5.66
C ILE A 205 2.01 3.86 -6.61
N CYS A 206 0.87 3.25 -6.94
CA CYS A 206 0.79 2.14 -7.90
C CYS A 206 1.25 2.59 -9.30
N GLU A 207 0.73 3.71 -9.80
CA GLU A 207 1.15 4.33 -11.07
C GLU A 207 2.66 4.64 -11.08
N THR A 208 3.20 5.11 -9.96
CA THR A 208 4.64 5.36 -9.82
C THR A 208 5.45 4.07 -9.91
N ILE A 209 4.99 2.99 -9.28
CA ILE A 209 5.65 1.68 -9.36
C ILE A 209 5.59 1.15 -10.80
N GLU A 210 4.43 1.20 -11.43
CA GLU A 210 4.21 0.78 -12.82
C GLU A 210 5.16 1.50 -13.78
N ARG A 211 5.17 2.85 -13.75
CA ARG A 211 6.08 3.64 -14.60
C ARG A 211 7.56 3.31 -14.38
N ASN A 212 7.97 3.05 -13.14
CA ASN A 212 9.36 2.67 -12.85
C ASN A 212 9.68 1.31 -13.48
N LEU A 213 8.82 0.32 -13.30
CA LEU A 213 9.00 -1.03 -13.85
C LEU A 213 9.04 -1.02 -15.38
N GLU A 214 8.15 -0.26 -16.01
CA GLU A 214 8.12 -0.09 -17.47
C GLU A 214 9.36 0.64 -18.02
N SER A 215 9.89 1.63 -17.30
CA SER A 215 11.15 2.28 -17.68
C SER A 215 12.31 1.30 -17.64
N MET A 216 12.44 0.56 -16.53
CA MET A 216 13.51 -0.42 -16.33
C MET A 216 13.46 -1.55 -17.36
N GLN A 217 12.25 -2.01 -17.71
CA GLN A 217 12.08 -3.02 -18.75
C GLN A 217 12.53 -2.52 -20.13
N ARG A 218 12.16 -1.28 -20.50
CA ARG A 218 12.57 -0.67 -21.77
C ARG A 218 14.08 -0.47 -21.84
N GLU A 219 14.69 -0.02 -20.75
CA GLU A 219 16.15 0.16 -20.67
C GLU A 219 16.89 -1.17 -20.84
N ALA A 220 16.43 -2.25 -20.21
CA ALA A 220 17.01 -3.58 -20.38
C ALA A 220 16.92 -4.07 -21.84
N GLN A 221 15.77 -3.84 -22.49
CA GLN A 221 15.58 -4.20 -23.90
C GLN A 221 16.46 -3.39 -24.85
N CYS A 222 16.66 -2.09 -24.59
CA CYS A 222 17.55 -1.25 -25.40
C CYS A 222 19.03 -1.56 -25.17
N GLY A 223 19.42 -1.90 -23.94
CA GLY A 223 20.81 -2.21 -23.57
C GLY A 223 21.34 -3.50 -24.19
N GLU A 224 20.48 -4.45 -24.52
CA GLU A 224 20.85 -5.68 -25.24
C GLU A 224 20.97 -5.49 -26.77
N LEU A 225 20.45 -4.38 -27.31
CA LEU A 225 20.50 -4.04 -28.74
C LEU A 225 21.72 -3.17 -29.12
N ALA A 226 22.56 -2.81 -28.14
CA ALA A 226 23.76 -1.96 -28.30
C ALA A 226 25.04 -2.79 -28.13
#